data_AF-A0A149TII7-F1
#
_entry.id   AF-A0A149TII7-F1
#
_cell.length_a   1.000
_cell.length_b   1.000
_cell.length_c   1.000
_cell.angle_alpha   90.00
_cell.angle_beta   90.00
_cell.angle_gamma   90.00
#
_symmetry.space_group_name_H-M   'P 1'
#
loop_
_entity.id
_entity.type
_entity.pdbx_description
1 polymer ?
#
loop_
_entity_poly.entity_id
_entity_poly.type
_entity_poly.pdbx_seq_one_letter_code
_entity_poly.pdbx_strand_id
1 'polypeptide(L)'
;MAQPTEPTPASAHRPSISRGHYLAIAADCAACHTNGRDGQFLAGGYAISSPMGNIYSTNITPSKTYGIGNYTLEQFSQALRHGIRADGAQLYPAMPYDAYNRLTDEDVKSLYAYIMNEVKPVDAPSPKTQLPFPFSIRASLGIWKIAARIEGKPYVFDHTHNDDWNRGRYLVDELAHCGECHTPRNFLLAPDQSAYLAGADIGSWRAPNITNDPQSGIGGWSDQDLYQYLKTGQTAHARAAGPMAEAVEHSLQYLPDADISAIVTYLRSVPPKAEAGETVANFAHSGRPSSYSVADANARRNNSTLAKTTDGAALYEAVCASCHQSNGKGSPDGYYPSLVGNTTTGQRNPNDLIASILYGVDRTTDHHEILMPAFGPGSLVQPLTDEQIATVADYVLSHFGNAQATVSADAVKQVRMGGKQVPLAQLANPGVMLLLGAGGVLGAIIVVGGIWWLVSRRKQRVAQ
;
A
#
# COMPACT_ATOMS: atom_id res chain seq x y z
N MET A 1 19.21 -17.01 35.45
CA MET A 1 19.74 -15.74 34.93
C MET A 1 18.54 -14.90 34.55
N ALA A 2 18.41 -13.68 35.08
CA ALA A 2 17.25 -12.83 34.84
C ALA A 2 17.11 -12.53 33.33
N GLN A 3 15.88 -12.52 32.82
CA GLN A 3 15.60 -12.04 31.47
C GLN A 3 16.12 -10.59 31.35
N PRO A 4 16.88 -10.25 30.29
CA PRO A 4 17.20 -8.86 30.02
C PRO A 4 15.89 -8.12 29.76
N THR A 5 15.67 -7.02 30.48
CA THR A 5 14.55 -6.11 30.27
C THR A 5 14.66 -5.49 28.88
N GLU A 6 13.50 -5.26 28.25
CA GLU A 6 13.35 -4.49 27.01
C GLU A 6 14.29 -3.28 27.00
N PRO A 7 15.07 -3.02 25.93
CA PRO A 7 15.86 -1.81 25.85
C PRO A 7 14.90 -0.64 26.06
N THR A 8 15.12 0.11 27.13
CA THR A 8 14.24 1.22 27.51
C THR A 8 14.20 2.16 26.32
N PRO A 9 13.04 2.37 25.67
CA PRO A 9 13.00 3.19 24.47
C PRO A 9 13.54 4.57 24.83
N ALA A 10 14.31 5.18 23.94
CA ALA A 10 14.81 6.55 24.11
C ALA A 10 13.68 7.56 24.44
N SER A 11 12.41 7.17 24.19
CA SER A 11 11.20 7.83 24.72
C SER A 11 11.23 8.08 26.24
N ALA A 12 11.99 7.33 27.05
CA ALA A 12 12.13 7.60 28.49
C ALA A 12 12.80 8.96 28.79
N HIS A 13 13.37 9.65 27.79
CA HIS A 13 13.96 10.98 27.93
C HIS A 13 13.10 12.13 27.36
N ARG A 14 11.84 11.85 26.95
CA ARG A 14 10.62 12.72 26.88
C ARG A 14 9.74 12.33 25.69
N PRO A 15 8.44 12.10 25.92
CA PRO A 15 7.42 12.61 25.02
C PRO A 15 6.37 13.40 25.82
N SER A 16 5.78 14.40 25.19
CA SER A 16 4.55 15.06 25.65
C SER A 16 3.31 14.16 25.59
N ILE A 17 3.48 12.89 25.18
CA ILE A 17 2.43 11.91 24.91
C ILE A 17 2.73 10.57 25.59
N SER A 18 1.71 9.74 25.81
CA SER A 18 1.86 8.42 26.41
C SER A 18 2.51 7.41 25.46
N ARG A 19 3.05 6.30 26.00
CA ARG A 19 3.58 5.18 25.18
C ARG A 19 2.53 4.65 24.21
N GLY A 20 1.29 4.50 24.66
CA GLY A 20 0.20 4.01 23.81
C GLY A 20 -0.12 4.94 22.65
N HIS A 21 -0.07 6.27 22.88
CA HIS A 21 -0.23 7.24 21.82
C HIS A 21 0.91 7.13 20.79
N TYR A 22 2.16 7.06 21.25
CA TYR A 22 3.32 6.85 20.38
C TYR A 22 3.18 5.57 19.53
N LEU A 23 2.78 4.45 20.14
CA LEU A 23 2.59 3.19 19.42
C LEU A 23 1.46 3.28 18.38
N ALA A 24 0.38 4.02 18.68
CA ALA A 24 -0.73 4.20 17.74
C ALA A 24 -0.32 5.05 16.52
N ILE A 25 0.59 6.01 16.73
CA ILE A 25 1.26 6.75 15.65
C ILE A 25 2.15 5.80 14.85
N ALA A 26 3.08 5.10 15.50
CA ALA A 26 4.02 4.19 14.82
C ALA A 26 3.32 3.07 14.05
N ALA A 27 2.20 2.57 14.57
CA ALA A 27 1.35 1.57 13.92
C ALA A 27 0.38 2.14 12.88
N ASP A 28 0.44 3.44 12.61
CA ASP A 28 -0.37 4.11 11.59
C ASP A 28 -1.89 3.90 11.76
N CYS A 29 -2.35 3.79 13.01
CA CYS A 29 -3.76 3.50 13.31
C CYS A 29 -4.69 4.55 12.69
N ALA A 30 -4.24 5.81 12.68
CA ALA A 30 -5.02 6.95 12.21
C ALA A 30 -5.21 6.98 10.68
N ALA A 31 -4.24 6.51 9.90
CA ALA A 31 -4.35 6.52 8.43
C ALA A 31 -5.53 5.67 7.94
N CYS A 32 -5.73 4.49 8.55
CA CYS A 32 -6.84 3.62 8.18
C CYS A 32 -8.11 3.93 8.98
N HIS A 33 -8.01 4.24 10.27
CA HIS A 33 -9.20 4.43 11.11
C HIS A 33 -9.75 5.85 11.11
N THR A 34 -9.24 6.76 10.28
CA THR A 34 -9.81 8.10 10.07
C THR A 34 -10.18 8.27 8.60
N ASN A 35 -11.42 8.67 8.31
CA ASN A 35 -11.89 8.79 6.93
C ASN A 35 -11.50 10.13 6.31
N GLY A 36 -10.24 10.27 5.92
CA GLY A 36 -9.69 11.49 5.30
C GLY A 36 -9.54 12.65 6.29
N ARG A 37 -9.17 13.84 5.78
CA ARG A 37 -8.85 15.03 6.59
C ARG A 37 -10.01 15.53 7.45
N ASP A 38 -11.24 15.48 6.93
CA ASP A 38 -12.46 15.91 7.65
C ASP A 38 -13.10 14.77 8.46
N GLY A 39 -12.51 13.59 8.43
CA GLY A 39 -12.98 12.42 9.17
C GLY A 39 -12.83 12.60 10.68
N GLN A 40 -13.79 12.06 11.43
CA GLN A 40 -13.65 11.99 12.89
C GLN A 40 -12.53 11.02 13.26
N PHE A 41 -11.59 11.48 14.07
CA PHE A 41 -10.39 10.73 14.45
C PHE A 41 -10.74 9.33 14.98
N LEU A 42 -10.16 8.30 14.37
CA LEU A 42 -10.34 6.87 14.71
C LEU A 42 -11.78 6.32 14.62
N ALA A 43 -12.70 7.07 14.00
CA ALA A 43 -14.11 6.68 13.84
C ALA A 43 -14.38 5.71 12.66
N GLY A 44 -13.34 5.33 11.93
CA GLY A 44 -13.40 4.42 10.79
C GLY A 44 -14.04 5.03 9.54
N GLY A 45 -14.39 4.17 8.59
CA GLY A 45 -15.06 4.52 7.35
C GLY A 45 -14.16 4.80 6.16
N TYR A 46 -12.84 4.74 6.32
CA TYR A 46 -11.89 4.74 5.21
C TYR A 46 -12.11 3.49 4.34
N ALA A 47 -12.16 3.68 3.02
CA ALA A 47 -12.42 2.63 2.05
C ALA A 47 -11.11 2.09 1.46
N ILE A 48 -10.73 0.88 1.86
CA ILE A 48 -9.60 0.15 1.28
C ILE A 48 -10.09 -0.57 0.03
N SER A 49 -9.63 -0.12 -1.14
CA SER A 49 -9.93 -0.78 -2.41
C SER A 49 -9.20 -2.11 -2.49
N SER A 50 -9.93 -3.20 -2.73
CA SER A 50 -9.35 -4.53 -2.94
C SER A 50 -9.90 -5.16 -4.22
N PRO A 51 -9.22 -6.18 -4.79
CA PRO A 51 -9.74 -6.92 -5.94
C PRO A 51 -11.11 -7.60 -5.69
N MET A 52 -11.47 -7.78 -4.41
CA MET A 52 -12.73 -8.39 -3.99
C MET A 52 -13.84 -7.35 -3.74
N GLY A 53 -13.54 -6.06 -3.82
CA GLY A 53 -14.42 -4.94 -3.47
C GLY A 53 -13.88 -4.11 -2.30
N ASN A 54 -14.61 -3.06 -1.93
CA ASN A 54 -14.17 -2.14 -0.87
C ASN A 54 -14.32 -2.77 0.52
N ILE A 55 -13.25 -2.67 1.32
CA ILE A 55 -13.23 -3.02 2.73
C ILE A 55 -13.17 -1.72 3.53
N TYR A 56 -14.12 -1.50 4.43
CA TYR A 56 -14.17 -0.29 5.24
C TYR A 56 -13.56 -0.51 6.61
N SER A 57 -12.75 0.45 7.06
CA SER A 57 -12.23 0.46 8.43
C SER A 57 -13.33 0.69 9.45
N THR A 58 -13.16 0.14 10.65
CA THR A 58 -14.16 0.22 11.73
C THR A 58 -13.89 1.39 12.67
N ASN A 59 -14.92 1.87 13.35
CA ASN A 59 -14.74 2.77 14.49
C ASN A 59 -14.00 2.05 15.63
N ILE A 60 -12.83 2.54 16.03
CA ILE A 60 -12.03 1.98 17.13
C ILE A 60 -11.96 2.92 18.35
N THR A 61 -12.79 3.96 18.38
CA THR A 61 -12.86 4.85 19.56
C THR A 61 -13.50 4.13 20.76
N PRO A 62 -13.44 4.71 21.97
CA PRO A 62 -14.09 4.16 23.17
C PRO A 62 -15.62 4.22 23.17
N SER A 63 -16.25 4.57 22.05
CA SER A 63 -17.71 4.51 21.93
C SER A 63 -18.21 3.11 22.30
N LYS A 64 -19.16 3.04 23.23
CA LYS A 64 -19.80 1.78 23.65
C LYS A 64 -20.86 1.29 22.67
N THR A 65 -21.28 2.15 21.74
CA THR A 65 -22.34 1.84 20.78
C THR A 65 -21.77 1.45 19.42
N TYR A 66 -20.79 2.22 18.93
CA TYR A 66 -20.24 2.05 17.57
C TYR A 66 -18.76 1.68 17.55
N GLY A 67 -18.03 1.99 18.62
CA GLY A 67 -16.60 1.71 18.76
C GLY A 67 -16.29 0.44 19.55
N ILE A 68 -15.12 0.40 20.17
CA ILE A 68 -14.63 -0.73 20.96
C ILE A 68 -14.81 -0.53 22.47
N GLY A 69 -15.67 0.39 22.90
CA GLY A 69 -15.85 0.78 24.30
C GLY A 69 -16.23 -0.35 25.28
N ASN A 70 -16.68 -1.50 24.76
CA ASN A 70 -17.02 -2.69 25.55
C ASN A 70 -16.00 -3.83 25.40
N TYR A 71 -14.93 -3.65 24.62
CA TYR A 71 -13.88 -4.66 24.50
C TYR A 71 -13.13 -4.79 25.82
N THR A 72 -12.74 -6.00 26.19
CA THR A 72 -11.68 -6.20 27.19
C THR A 72 -10.31 -6.07 26.54
N LEU A 73 -9.25 -5.98 27.35
CA LEU A 73 -7.87 -6.01 26.85
C LEU A 73 -7.59 -7.29 26.04
N GLU A 74 -8.10 -8.43 26.50
CA GLU A 74 -7.96 -9.71 25.81
C GLU A 74 -8.66 -9.69 24.45
N GLN A 75 -9.88 -9.16 24.38
CA GLN A 75 -10.62 -9.04 23.11
C GLN A 75 -9.95 -8.07 22.15
N PHE A 76 -9.42 -6.94 22.65
CA PHE A 76 -8.62 -6.02 21.86
C PHE A 76 -7.36 -6.70 21.31
N SER A 77 -6.64 -7.42 22.15
CA SER A 77 -5.48 -8.22 21.75
C SER A 77 -5.83 -9.25 20.68
N GLN A 78 -6.95 -9.96 20.81
CA GLN A 78 -7.41 -10.94 19.81
C GLN A 78 -7.74 -10.27 18.47
N ALA A 79 -8.37 -9.10 18.49
CA ALA A 79 -8.67 -8.35 17.27
C ALA A 79 -7.39 -7.87 16.59
N LEU A 80 -6.48 -7.26 17.37
CA LEU A 80 -5.24 -6.66 16.88
C LEU A 80 -4.24 -7.72 16.37
N ARG A 81 -3.96 -8.76 17.16
CA ARG A 81 -2.90 -9.74 16.88
C ARG A 81 -3.36 -10.96 16.08
N HIS A 82 -4.66 -11.25 16.08
CA HIS A 82 -5.17 -12.48 15.46
C HIS A 82 -6.32 -12.24 14.48
N GLY A 83 -6.76 -11.00 14.32
CA GLY A 83 -7.87 -10.67 13.45
C GLY A 83 -9.19 -11.26 13.93
N ILE A 84 -9.40 -11.43 15.25
CA ILE A 84 -10.63 -12.01 15.81
C ILE A 84 -11.37 -10.95 16.62
N ARG A 85 -12.53 -10.51 16.13
CA ARG A 85 -13.38 -9.53 16.82
C ARG A 85 -13.92 -10.09 18.14
N ALA A 86 -14.40 -9.20 19.01
CA ALA A 86 -15.05 -9.58 20.28
C ALA A 86 -16.29 -10.48 20.09
N ASP A 87 -16.95 -10.38 18.93
CA ASP A 87 -18.08 -11.24 18.53
C ASP A 87 -17.64 -12.58 17.88
N GLY A 88 -16.34 -12.85 17.80
CA GLY A 88 -15.75 -14.05 17.20
C GLY A 88 -15.61 -14.00 15.67
N ALA A 89 -16.13 -12.96 15.01
CA ALA A 89 -15.99 -12.84 13.56
C ALA A 89 -14.54 -12.52 13.17
N GLN A 90 -14.08 -13.13 12.08
CA GLN A 90 -12.75 -12.88 11.52
C GLN A 90 -12.71 -11.50 10.82
N LEU A 91 -11.65 -10.75 11.06
CA LEU A 91 -11.32 -9.53 10.31
C LEU A 91 -10.76 -9.93 8.94
N TYR A 92 -11.03 -9.09 7.94
CA TYR A 92 -10.35 -9.21 6.66
C TYR A 92 -8.87 -8.84 6.83
N PRO A 93 -7.95 -9.46 6.06
CA PRO A 93 -6.51 -9.18 6.12
C PRO A 93 -6.14 -7.79 5.57
N ALA A 94 -7.11 -6.88 5.42
CA ALA A 94 -6.85 -5.45 5.26
C ALA A 94 -6.44 -4.80 6.60
N MET A 95 -6.83 -5.40 7.73
CA MET A 95 -6.21 -5.11 9.02
C MET A 95 -4.92 -5.95 9.10
N PRO A 96 -3.73 -5.35 9.27
CA PRO A 96 -2.45 -6.07 9.19
C PRO A 96 -2.14 -6.81 10.49
N TYR A 97 -3.05 -7.69 10.91
CA TYR A 97 -2.88 -8.49 12.12
C TYR A 97 -1.74 -9.50 11.99
N ASP A 98 -1.28 -9.81 10.78
CA ASP A 98 -0.10 -10.63 10.52
C ASP A 98 1.21 -9.90 10.83
N ALA A 99 1.24 -8.58 10.67
CA ALA A 99 2.31 -7.72 11.18
C ALA A 99 2.15 -7.47 12.69
N TYR A 100 0.94 -7.26 13.20
CA TYR A 100 0.77 -6.97 14.64
C TYR A 100 0.87 -8.20 15.55
N ASN A 101 0.90 -9.42 15.01
CA ASN A 101 0.81 -10.62 15.83
C ASN A 101 2.00 -10.84 16.78
N ARG A 102 3.11 -10.12 16.58
CA ARG A 102 4.29 -10.19 17.46
C ARG A 102 4.43 -9.02 18.43
N LEU A 103 3.52 -8.04 18.41
CA LEU A 103 3.55 -6.96 19.39
C LEU A 103 3.58 -7.53 20.82
N THR A 104 4.42 -6.93 21.65
CA THR A 104 4.60 -7.36 23.04
C THR A 104 3.31 -7.13 23.83
N ASP A 105 3.09 -7.91 24.89
CA ASP A 105 1.90 -7.73 25.74
C ASP A 105 1.85 -6.33 26.37
N GLU A 106 3.02 -5.75 26.67
CA GLU A 106 3.13 -4.38 27.20
C GLU A 106 2.71 -3.33 26.17
N ASP A 107 3.09 -3.50 24.90
CA ASP A 107 2.69 -2.60 23.82
C ASP A 107 1.20 -2.69 23.53
N VAL A 108 0.65 -3.91 23.47
CA VAL A 108 -0.79 -4.12 23.28
C VAL A 108 -1.59 -3.49 24.44
N LYS A 109 -1.11 -3.65 25.68
CA LYS A 109 -1.73 -3.02 26.86
C LYS A 109 -1.64 -1.50 26.80
N SER A 110 -0.52 -0.95 26.36
CA SER A 110 -0.31 0.50 26.24
C SER A 110 -1.20 1.10 25.15
N LEU A 111 -1.27 0.45 23.98
CA LEU A 111 -2.19 0.80 22.89
C LEU A 111 -3.64 0.80 23.37
N TYR A 112 -4.07 -0.28 24.02
CA TYR A 112 -5.42 -0.38 24.57
C TYR A 112 -5.71 0.74 25.58
N ALA A 113 -4.76 1.04 26.47
CA ALA A 113 -4.91 2.10 27.45
C ALA A 113 -5.05 3.49 26.81
N TYR A 114 -4.25 3.79 25.78
CA TYR A 114 -4.36 5.03 25.02
C TYR A 114 -5.73 5.14 24.33
N ILE A 115 -6.10 4.10 23.56
CA ILE A 115 -7.38 4.11 22.86
C ILE A 115 -8.53 4.31 23.85
N MET A 116 -8.58 3.55 24.95
CA MET A 116 -9.71 3.57 25.87
C MET A 116 -9.81 4.80 26.77
N ASN A 117 -8.68 5.46 27.08
CA ASN A 117 -8.65 6.51 28.11
C ASN A 117 -8.25 7.90 27.57
N GLU A 118 -7.57 7.99 26.43
CA GLU A 118 -7.08 9.26 25.88
C GLU A 118 -7.82 9.67 24.60
N VAL A 119 -8.37 8.73 23.85
CA VAL A 119 -9.15 9.02 22.64
C VAL A 119 -10.58 9.41 23.00
N LYS A 120 -11.08 10.49 22.38
CA LYS A 120 -12.49 10.91 22.56
C LYS A 120 -13.43 9.89 21.90
N PRO A 121 -14.50 9.47 22.56
CA PRO A 121 -15.48 8.58 21.96
C PRO A 121 -16.20 9.28 20.80
N VAL A 122 -16.41 8.54 19.72
CA VAL A 122 -17.19 9.01 18.58
C VAL A 122 -18.36 8.07 18.38
N ASP A 123 -19.57 8.57 18.64
CA ASP A 123 -20.81 7.81 18.50
C ASP A 123 -21.39 7.92 17.08
N ALA A 124 -20.60 7.50 16.10
CA ALA A 124 -21.00 7.44 14.70
C ALA A 124 -20.75 6.03 14.11
N PRO A 125 -21.70 5.47 13.34
CA PRO A 125 -21.50 4.20 12.66
C PRO A 125 -20.51 4.36 11.49
N SER A 126 -19.61 3.40 11.34
CA SER A 126 -18.82 3.26 10.11
C SER A 126 -19.57 2.39 9.08
N PRO A 127 -19.40 2.63 7.76
CA PRO A 127 -19.88 1.74 6.72
C PRO A 127 -19.48 0.28 6.95
N LYS A 128 -20.37 -0.66 6.57
CA LYS A 128 -20.09 -2.09 6.68
C LYS A 128 -19.52 -2.61 5.36
N THR A 129 -18.42 -3.36 5.46
CA THR A 129 -17.87 -4.14 4.33
C THR A 129 -18.87 -5.17 3.82
N GLN A 130 -19.15 -5.12 2.52
CA GLN A 130 -20.02 -6.07 1.80
C GLN A 130 -19.27 -6.60 0.59
N LEU A 131 -18.59 -7.73 0.74
CA LEU A 131 -17.91 -8.42 -0.35
C LEU A 131 -18.86 -9.45 -1.01
N PRO A 132 -18.71 -9.74 -2.31
CA PRO A 132 -19.47 -10.81 -2.96
C PRO A 132 -19.09 -12.19 -2.42
N PHE A 133 -19.98 -13.17 -2.60
CA PHE A 133 -19.66 -14.57 -2.33
C PHE A 133 -18.49 -15.03 -3.22
N PRO A 134 -17.52 -15.82 -2.70
CA PRO A 134 -17.49 -16.44 -1.37
C PRO A 134 -16.89 -15.60 -0.25
N PHE A 135 -16.35 -14.41 -0.56
CA PHE A 135 -15.62 -13.56 0.39
C PHE A 135 -16.50 -12.91 1.47
N SER A 136 -17.82 -12.94 1.32
CA SER A 136 -18.78 -12.56 2.38
C SER A 136 -18.75 -13.50 3.60
N ILE A 137 -18.30 -14.74 3.44
CA ILE A 137 -18.32 -15.75 4.51
C ILE A 137 -17.05 -15.60 5.37
N ARG A 138 -17.12 -14.76 6.41
CA ARG A 138 -15.98 -14.47 7.31
C ARG A 138 -15.34 -15.71 7.95
N ALA A 139 -16.11 -16.77 8.21
CA ALA A 139 -15.56 -18.01 8.78
C ALA A 139 -14.50 -18.66 7.87
N SER A 140 -14.60 -18.48 6.54
CA SER A 140 -13.61 -19.00 5.59
C SER A 140 -12.21 -18.41 5.80
N LEU A 141 -12.12 -17.18 6.32
CA LEU A 141 -10.85 -16.52 6.62
C LEU A 141 -10.08 -17.24 7.73
N GLY A 142 -10.77 -17.90 8.67
CA GLY A 142 -10.12 -18.71 9.70
C GLY A 142 -9.35 -19.88 9.09
N ILE A 143 -9.96 -20.58 8.12
CA ILE A 143 -9.31 -21.68 7.37
C ILE A 143 -8.15 -21.13 6.53
N TRP A 144 -8.38 -20.01 5.86
CA TRP A 144 -7.34 -19.35 5.05
C TRP A 144 -6.10 -18.99 5.88
N LYS A 145 -6.26 -18.41 7.08
CA LYS A 145 -5.13 -18.08 7.98
C LYS A 145 -4.28 -19.30 8.32
N ILE A 146 -4.93 -20.43 8.63
CA ILE A 146 -4.24 -21.69 8.92
C ILE A 146 -3.47 -22.17 7.69
N ALA A 147 -4.09 -22.15 6.50
CA ALA A 147 -3.44 -22.53 5.25
C ALA A 147 -2.26 -21.60 4.89
N ALA A 148 -2.41 -20.30 5.16
CA ALA A 148 -1.40 -19.26 4.96
C ALA A 148 -0.29 -19.26 6.03
N ARG A 149 -0.39 -20.10 7.07
CA ARG A 149 0.54 -20.17 8.21
C ARG A 149 0.74 -18.81 8.91
N ILE A 150 -0.32 -18.03 8.99
CA ILE A 150 -0.33 -16.79 9.76
C ILE A 150 -0.49 -17.17 11.23
N GLU A 151 0.64 -17.38 11.91
CA GLU A 151 0.71 -17.74 13.32
C GLU A 151 1.44 -16.65 14.11
N GLY A 152 0.81 -16.18 15.19
CA GLY A 152 1.45 -15.25 16.12
C GLY A 152 2.48 -15.97 16.97
N LYS A 153 3.74 -15.55 16.88
CA LYS A 153 4.77 -15.89 17.86
C LYS A 153 5.21 -14.60 18.53
N PRO A 154 5.51 -14.61 19.84
CA PRO A 154 6.05 -13.43 20.51
C PRO A 154 7.27 -12.90 19.74
N TYR A 155 7.42 -11.57 19.70
CA TYR A 155 8.63 -10.99 19.12
C TYR A 155 9.86 -11.48 19.90
N VAL A 156 10.82 -12.02 19.17
CA VAL A 156 12.09 -12.49 19.74
C VAL A 156 13.19 -11.55 19.26
N PHE A 157 13.86 -10.90 20.20
CA PHE A 157 15.05 -10.10 19.93
C PHE A 157 16.20 -11.00 19.46
N ASP A 158 16.91 -10.57 18.41
CA ASP A 158 18.06 -11.29 17.89
C ASP A 158 19.31 -10.87 18.66
N HIS A 159 19.86 -11.78 19.46
CA HIS A 159 21.05 -11.55 20.27
C HIS A 159 22.35 -11.44 19.45
N THR A 160 22.32 -11.70 18.15
CA THR A 160 23.48 -11.50 17.27
C THR A 160 23.57 -10.08 16.71
N HIS A 161 22.54 -9.26 16.94
CA HIS A 161 22.44 -7.88 16.49
C HIS A 161 22.33 -6.91 17.69
N ASN A 162 22.68 -5.64 17.47
CA ASN A 162 22.60 -4.60 18.51
C ASN A 162 21.15 -4.11 18.72
N ASP A 163 20.97 -3.23 19.70
CA ASP A 163 19.65 -2.70 20.07
C ASP A 163 19.01 -1.89 18.94
N ASP A 164 19.78 -1.05 18.24
CA ASP A 164 19.28 -0.22 17.13
C ASP A 164 18.72 -1.07 15.98
N TRP A 165 19.43 -2.14 15.61
CA TRP A 165 18.96 -3.07 14.58
C TRP A 165 17.68 -3.78 15.02
N ASN A 166 17.64 -4.26 16.26
CA ASN A 166 16.48 -4.95 16.80
C ASN A 166 15.26 -4.02 16.91
N ARG A 167 15.50 -2.76 17.27
CA ARG A 167 14.48 -1.71 17.30
C ARG A 167 13.97 -1.41 15.89
N GLY A 168 14.88 -1.27 14.93
CA GLY A 168 14.55 -1.05 13.53
C GLY A 168 13.71 -2.18 12.95
N ARG A 169 14.08 -3.43 13.23
CA ARG A 169 13.30 -4.60 12.81
C ARG A 169 11.90 -4.59 13.41
N TYR A 170 11.77 -4.31 14.70
CA TYR A 170 10.46 -4.23 15.35
C TYR A 170 9.57 -3.16 14.73
N LEU A 171 10.15 -2.00 14.40
CA LEU A 171 9.45 -0.92 13.73
C LEU A 171 9.05 -1.30 12.30
N VAL A 172 9.96 -1.86 11.50
CA VAL A 172 9.70 -2.20 10.09
C VAL A 172 8.75 -3.38 9.92
N ASP A 173 8.93 -4.45 10.70
CA ASP A 173 8.15 -5.68 10.56
C ASP A 173 6.77 -5.57 11.21
N GLU A 174 6.71 -4.99 12.40
CA GLU A 174 5.55 -5.16 13.28
C GLU A 174 4.73 -3.87 13.40
N LEU A 175 5.34 -2.74 13.77
CA LEU A 175 4.62 -1.48 13.98
C LEU A 175 4.29 -0.78 12.65
N ALA A 176 5.28 -0.36 11.88
CA ALA A 176 5.10 0.34 10.60
C ALA A 176 4.81 -0.60 9.42
N HIS A 177 4.75 -1.92 9.67
CA HIS A 177 4.24 -2.96 8.75
C HIS A 177 4.70 -2.81 7.30
N CYS A 178 5.96 -2.42 7.07
CA CYS A 178 6.47 -2.09 5.74
C CYS A 178 6.32 -3.26 4.76
N GLY A 179 6.41 -4.49 5.28
CA GLY A 179 6.20 -5.72 4.54
C GLY A 179 4.80 -5.85 3.91
N GLU A 180 3.78 -5.22 4.47
CA GLU A 180 2.40 -5.34 3.97
C GLU A 180 2.22 -4.69 2.60
N CYS A 181 2.99 -3.64 2.32
CA CYS A 181 3.03 -2.97 1.02
C CYS A 181 4.21 -3.44 0.17
N HIS A 182 5.40 -3.55 0.76
CA HIS A 182 6.64 -3.77 0.00
C HIS A 182 7.00 -5.24 -0.23
N THR A 183 6.20 -6.21 0.24
CA THR A 183 6.42 -7.64 -0.03
C THR A 183 5.32 -8.17 -0.95
N PRO A 184 5.66 -8.85 -2.07
CA PRO A 184 4.66 -9.42 -2.94
C PRO A 184 3.88 -10.53 -2.23
N ARG A 185 2.65 -10.78 -2.68
CA ARG A 185 1.82 -11.86 -2.15
C ARG A 185 1.91 -13.10 -3.05
N ASN A 186 1.94 -14.28 -2.44
CA ASN A 186 1.92 -15.56 -3.15
C ASN A 186 0.51 -15.91 -3.66
N PHE A 187 0.33 -17.10 -4.23
CA PHE A 187 -0.96 -17.55 -4.79
C PHE A 187 -2.11 -17.63 -3.76
N LEU A 188 -1.78 -17.76 -2.46
CA LEU A 188 -2.75 -17.72 -1.36
C LEU A 188 -3.03 -16.30 -0.88
N LEU A 189 -2.46 -15.27 -1.51
CA LEU A 189 -2.49 -13.88 -1.06
C LEU A 189 -1.80 -13.65 0.29
N ALA A 190 -0.93 -14.56 0.73
CA ALA A 190 -0.07 -14.39 1.90
C ALA A 190 1.27 -13.74 1.50
N PRO A 191 1.96 -13.01 2.38
CA PRO A 191 3.24 -12.39 2.05
C PRO A 191 4.29 -13.46 1.68
N ASP A 192 4.96 -13.25 0.54
CA ASP A 192 6.04 -14.11 0.06
C ASP A 192 7.37 -13.68 0.68
N GLN A 193 7.73 -14.34 1.78
CA GLN A 193 8.96 -14.09 2.52
C GLN A 193 10.23 -14.34 1.70
N SER A 194 10.18 -15.09 0.59
CA SER A 194 11.34 -15.26 -0.29
C SER A 194 11.71 -13.98 -1.07
N ALA A 195 10.73 -13.08 -1.22
CA ALA A 195 10.81 -11.77 -1.84
C ALA A 195 10.49 -10.64 -0.85
N TYR A 196 10.76 -10.86 0.44
CA TYR A 196 10.60 -9.87 1.51
C TYR A 196 11.18 -8.51 1.11
N LEU A 197 10.33 -7.47 1.15
CA LEU A 197 10.61 -6.08 0.79
C LEU A 197 11.08 -5.82 -0.66
N ALA A 198 10.91 -6.78 -1.57
CA ALA A 198 11.33 -6.66 -2.97
C ALA A 198 10.39 -5.81 -3.85
N GLY A 199 9.34 -5.21 -3.28
CA GLY A 199 8.34 -4.41 -3.96
C GLY A 199 7.13 -5.21 -4.45
N ALA A 200 5.97 -4.56 -4.51
CA ALA A 200 4.72 -5.19 -4.92
C ALA A 200 3.72 -4.17 -5.50
N ASP A 201 2.80 -4.66 -6.33
CA ASP A 201 1.67 -3.85 -6.77
C ASP A 201 0.61 -3.86 -5.66
N ILE A 202 0.17 -2.66 -5.23
CA ILE A 202 -0.81 -2.43 -4.16
C ILE A 202 -1.99 -1.63 -4.73
N GLY A 203 -2.90 -2.35 -5.36
CA GLY A 203 -4.02 -1.73 -6.06
C GLY A 203 -3.51 -0.90 -7.24
N SER A 204 -3.85 0.39 -7.27
CA SER A 204 -3.41 1.32 -8.31
C SER A 204 -1.92 1.71 -8.24
N TRP A 205 -1.29 1.56 -7.08
CA TRP A 205 0.08 1.99 -6.83
C TRP A 205 1.05 0.80 -6.84
N ARG A 206 2.35 1.07 -6.95
CA ARG A 206 3.40 0.09 -6.72
C ARG A 206 4.24 0.51 -5.53
N ALA A 207 4.31 -0.34 -4.51
CA ALA A 207 5.31 -0.19 -3.47
C ALA A 207 6.68 -0.58 -4.07
N PRO A 208 7.68 0.31 -4.05
CA PRO A 208 8.98 0.02 -4.65
C PRO A 208 9.73 -1.08 -3.90
N ASN A 209 10.75 -1.65 -4.53
CA ASN A 209 11.73 -2.46 -3.83
C ASN A 209 12.47 -1.58 -2.80
N ILE A 210 12.52 -2.02 -1.54
CA ILE A 210 13.25 -1.32 -0.46
C ILE A 210 14.35 -2.19 0.16
N THR A 211 14.79 -3.21 -0.56
CA THR A 211 16.03 -3.93 -0.24
C THR A 211 17.27 -3.12 -0.65
N ASN A 212 18.47 -3.54 -0.22
CA ASN A 212 19.74 -2.90 -0.61
C ASN A 212 20.17 -3.15 -2.07
N ASP A 213 19.23 -3.50 -2.95
CA ASP A 213 19.52 -3.55 -4.38
C ASP A 213 19.87 -2.14 -4.90
N PRO A 214 21.01 -1.93 -5.57
CA PRO A 214 21.45 -0.60 -5.97
C PRO A 214 20.71 -0.02 -7.19
N GLN A 215 19.95 -0.84 -7.92
CA GLN A 215 19.30 -0.43 -9.17
C GLN A 215 17.81 -0.16 -8.98
N SER A 216 17.10 -1.17 -8.51
CA SER A 216 15.65 -1.14 -8.28
C SER A 216 15.30 -0.78 -6.83
N GLY A 217 16.22 -1.01 -5.89
CA GLY A 217 16.03 -0.80 -4.46
C GLY A 217 16.59 0.51 -3.90
N ILE A 218 16.82 0.53 -2.58
CA ILE A 218 17.38 1.67 -1.85
C ILE A 218 18.91 1.61 -1.70
N GLY A 219 19.57 0.61 -2.32
CA GLY A 219 21.01 0.41 -2.19
C GLY A 219 21.85 1.59 -2.70
N GLY A 220 21.32 2.37 -3.65
CA GLY A 220 21.97 3.56 -4.19
C GLY A 220 21.68 4.87 -3.43
N TRP A 221 20.75 4.86 -2.47
CA TRP A 221 20.39 6.04 -1.69
C TRP A 221 21.38 6.25 -0.55
N SER A 222 21.57 7.49 -0.09
CA SER A 222 22.32 7.74 1.15
C SER A 222 21.45 7.46 2.38
N ASP A 223 22.07 7.20 3.55
CA ASP A 223 21.32 7.06 4.80
C ASP A 223 20.55 8.33 5.15
N GLN A 224 21.10 9.49 4.80
CA GLN A 224 20.44 10.78 4.98
C GLN A 224 19.22 10.92 4.06
N ASP A 225 19.28 10.43 2.81
CA ASP A 225 18.11 10.43 1.93
C ASP A 225 17.00 9.56 2.51
N LEU A 226 17.32 8.37 3.03
CA LEU A 226 16.33 7.49 3.65
C LEU A 226 15.72 8.12 4.91
N TYR A 227 16.56 8.65 5.79
CA TYR A 227 16.10 9.37 6.99
C TYR A 227 15.17 10.54 6.62
N GLN A 228 15.57 11.36 5.65
CA GLN A 228 14.79 12.51 5.20
C GLN A 228 13.47 12.07 4.55
N TYR A 229 13.50 11.05 3.69
CA TYR A 229 12.31 10.52 3.04
C TYR A 229 11.29 10.00 4.06
N LEU A 230 11.72 9.26 5.08
CA LEU A 230 10.82 8.75 6.10
C LEU A 230 10.22 9.89 6.95
N LYS A 231 11.00 10.95 7.25
CA LYS A 231 10.52 12.09 8.04
C LYS A 231 9.62 13.06 7.27
N THR A 232 9.80 13.19 5.96
CA THR A 232 9.22 14.30 5.18
C THR A 232 8.52 13.86 3.90
N GLY A 233 8.66 12.59 3.52
CA GLY A 233 8.19 12.06 2.25
C GLY A 233 8.92 12.63 1.04
N GLN A 234 10.11 13.21 1.21
CA GLN A 234 10.74 14.00 0.16
C GLN A 234 12.28 13.97 0.19
N THR A 235 12.93 13.70 -0.95
CA THR A 235 14.39 13.79 -1.16
C THR A 235 14.70 14.48 -2.49
N ALA A 236 15.97 14.62 -2.88
CA ALA A 236 16.29 15.16 -4.21
C ALA A 236 15.74 14.29 -5.36
N HIS A 237 15.51 13.00 -5.12
CA HIS A 237 15.20 12.00 -6.15
C HIS A 237 13.83 11.34 -5.97
N ALA A 238 13.08 11.64 -4.91
CA ALA A 238 11.79 11.01 -4.65
C ALA A 238 10.80 11.90 -3.90
N ARG A 239 9.52 11.59 -4.11
CA ARG A 239 8.38 12.16 -3.39
C ARG A 239 7.41 11.04 -3.05
N ALA A 240 6.99 10.97 -1.79
CA ALA A 240 5.92 10.06 -1.38
C ALA A 240 4.61 10.47 -2.07
N ALA A 241 3.81 9.50 -2.46
CA ALA A 241 2.49 9.70 -3.04
C ALA A 241 1.60 8.51 -2.64
N GLY A 242 0.29 8.65 -2.82
CA GLY A 242 -0.66 7.58 -2.50
C GLY A 242 -0.49 7.04 -1.07
N PRO A 243 -0.52 5.71 -0.87
CA PRO A 243 -0.41 5.10 0.46
C PRO A 243 0.88 5.46 1.23
N MET A 244 2.00 5.67 0.54
CA MET A 244 3.25 6.07 1.20
C MET A 244 3.18 7.51 1.72
N ALA A 245 2.44 8.39 1.03
CA ALA A 245 2.21 9.75 1.52
C ALA A 245 1.37 9.75 2.80
N GLU A 246 0.33 8.91 2.86
CA GLU A 246 -0.49 8.72 4.07
C GLU A 246 0.34 8.19 5.24
N ALA A 247 1.20 7.20 5.01
CA ALA A 247 2.09 6.65 6.04
C ALA A 247 3.08 7.70 6.59
N VAL A 248 3.57 8.61 5.75
CA VAL A 248 4.39 9.75 6.22
C VAL A 248 3.52 10.76 6.97
N GLU A 249 2.37 11.14 6.41
CA GLU A 249 1.49 12.17 6.95
C GLU A 249 0.94 11.82 8.33
N HIS A 250 0.60 10.55 8.56
CA HIS A 250 -0.09 10.12 9.77
C HIS A 250 0.81 9.39 10.78
N SER A 251 1.99 8.91 10.37
CA SER A 251 2.88 8.11 11.23
C SER A 251 4.33 8.61 11.23
N LEU A 252 5.09 8.36 10.15
CA LEU A 252 6.55 8.38 10.19
C LEU A 252 7.14 9.75 10.53
N GLN A 253 6.51 10.85 10.09
CA GLN A 253 7.02 12.19 10.37
C GLN A 253 7.07 12.53 11.87
N TYR A 254 6.22 11.87 12.68
CA TYR A 254 6.11 12.09 14.12
C TYR A 254 7.00 11.17 14.95
N LEU A 255 7.68 10.20 14.33
CA LEU A 255 8.57 9.31 15.06
C LEU A 255 9.81 10.08 15.55
N PRO A 256 10.34 9.70 16.73
CA PRO A 256 11.63 10.17 17.21
C PRO A 256 12.75 9.87 16.22
N ASP A 257 13.75 10.74 16.14
CA ASP A 257 14.88 10.59 15.22
C ASP A 257 15.65 9.28 15.42
N ALA A 258 15.72 8.80 16.66
CA ALA A 258 16.32 7.51 17.00
C ALA A 258 15.58 6.34 16.34
N ASP A 259 14.24 6.41 16.26
CA ASP A 259 13.43 5.35 15.64
C ASP A 259 13.56 5.37 14.12
N ILE A 260 13.58 6.55 13.49
CA ILE A 260 13.86 6.65 12.05
C ILE A 260 15.27 6.12 11.73
N SER A 261 16.27 6.46 12.55
CA SER A 261 17.63 5.96 12.38
C SER A 261 17.73 4.44 12.56
N ALA A 262 16.96 3.88 13.50
CA ALA A 262 16.85 2.44 13.69
C ALA A 262 16.19 1.75 12.48
N ILE A 263 15.11 2.31 11.93
CA ILE A 263 14.49 1.83 10.68
C ILE A 263 15.53 1.79 9.55
N VAL A 264 16.29 2.87 9.34
CA VAL A 264 17.36 2.90 8.33
C VAL A 264 18.40 1.82 8.60
N THR A 265 18.84 1.67 9.84
CA THR A 265 19.81 0.63 10.26
C THR A 265 19.32 -0.77 9.90
N TYR A 266 18.06 -1.09 10.18
CA TYR A 266 17.49 -2.39 9.83
C TYR A 266 17.36 -2.57 8.32
N LEU A 267 16.82 -1.58 7.59
CA LEU A 267 16.68 -1.65 6.14
C LEU A 267 18.04 -1.86 5.44
N ARG A 268 19.13 -1.29 5.97
CA ARG A 268 20.51 -1.54 5.50
C ARG A 268 21.03 -2.96 5.69
N SER A 269 20.39 -3.75 6.55
CA SER A 269 20.72 -5.16 6.72
C SER A 269 19.97 -6.08 5.76
N VAL A 270 18.90 -5.60 5.11
CA VAL A 270 18.04 -6.42 4.26
C VAL A 270 18.79 -6.79 2.98
N PRO A 271 18.97 -8.10 2.67
CA PRO A 271 19.72 -8.53 1.49
C PRO A 271 19.11 -7.99 0.18
N PRO A 272 19.94 -7.61 -0.81
CA PRO A 272 19.45 -7.10 -2.08
C PRO A 272 18.61 -8.13 -2.84
N LYS A 273 17.51 -7.67 -3.43
CA LYS A 273 16.67 -8.44 -4.36
C LYS A 273 16.60 -7.70 -5.68
N ALA A 274 17.35 -8.14 -6.67
CA ALA A 274 17.35 -7.49 -7.98
C ALA A 274 16.02 -7.72 -8.72
N GLU A 275 15.46 -6.66 -9.31
CA GLU A 275 14.33 -6.76 -10.22
C GLU A 275 14.82 -7.01 -11.66
N ALA A 276 14.23 -7.98 -12.34
CA ALA A 276 14.69 -8.39 -13.67
C ALA A 276 14.48 -7.29 -14.72
N GLY A 277 15.56 -6.91 -15.40
CA GLY A 277 15.54 -5.92 -16.47
C GLY A 277 15.79 -4.49 -16.02
N GLU A 278 15.88 -4.24 -14.71
CA GLU A 278 16.51 -3.03 -14.19
C GLU A 278 18.03 -3.19 -14.30
N THR A 279 18.70 -2.20 -14.87
CA THR A 279 20.17 -2.21 -15.08
C THR A 279 20.83 -0.89 -14.69
N VAL A 280 20.01 0.14 -14.44
CA VAL A 280 20.39 1.49 -14.06
C VAL A 280 19.61 1.82 -12.80
N ALA A 281 20.20 2.58 -11.87
CA ALA A 281 19.46 3.06 -10.71
C ALA A 281 18.27 3.90 -11.15
N ASN A 282 17.10 3.67 -10.57
CA ASN A 282 15.87 4.39 -10.92
C ASN A 282 16.05 5.93 -10.88
N PHE A 283 16.75 6.49 -9.90
CA PHE A 283 17.04 7.93 -9.83
C PHE A 283 18.16 8.40 -10.78
N ALA A 284 18.91 7.50 -11.41
CA ALA A 284 20.03 7.86 -12.30
C ALA A 284 19.60 8.09 -13.76
N HIS A 285 18.31 7.93 -14.08
CA HIS A 285 17.77 8.29 -15.37
C HIS A 285 17.73 9.82 -15.53
N SER A 286 18.63 10.34 -16.37
CA SER A 286 18.78 11.78 -16.64
C SER A 286 17.85 12.31 -17.74
N GLY A 287 17.06 11.44 -18.38
CA GLY A 287 16.20 11.78 -19.49
C GLY A 287 16.94 12.41 -20.68
N ARG A 288 16.16 13.06 -21.55
CA ARG A 288 16.59 13.98 -22.61
C ARG A 288 15.74 15.24 -22.48
N PRO A 289 16.01 16.10 -21.47
CA PRO A 289 15.14 17.23 -21.17
C PRO A 289 14.96 18.10 -22.41
N SER A 290 13.72 18.54 -22.62
CA SER A 290 13.36 19.28 -23.83
C SER A 290 14.23 20.53 -23.97
N SER A 291 14.78 20.74 -25.17
CA SER A 291 15.58 21.92 -25.52
C SER A 291 14.73 23.07 -26.06
N TYR A 292 13.41 23.03 -25.85
CA TYR A 292 12.50 23.97 -26.46
C TYR A 292 12.71 25.38 -25.94
N SER A 293 12.60 26.36 -26.85
CA SER A 293 12.51 27.74 -26.42
C SER A 293 11.14 27.98 -25.77
N VAL A 294 11.05 28.99 -24.90
CA VAL A 294 9.77 29.45 -24.33
C VAL A 294 8.76 29.80 -25.44
N ALA A 295 9.23 30.25 -26.61
CA ALA A 295 8.39 30.52 -27.77
C ALA A 295 7.77 29.24 -28.36
N ASP A 296 8.54 28.15 -28.47
CA ASP A 296 8.03 26.86 -28.97
C ASP A 296 7.02 26.24 -28.01
N ALA A 297 7.29 26.32 -26.70
CA ALA A 297 6.37 25.88 -25.65
C ALA A 297 5.04 26.64 -25.73
N ASN A 298 5.10 27.97 -25.85
CA ASN A 298 3.91 28.81 -26.00
C ASN A 298 3.16 28.55 -27.31
N ALA A 299 3.87 28.33 -28.42
CA ALA A 299 3.26 28.02 -29.71
C ALA A 299 2.48 26.69 -29.66
N ARG A 300 3.04 25.67 -29.01
CA ARG A 300 2.37 24.37 -28.80
C ARG A 300 1.13 24.50 -27.93
N ARG A 301 1.22 25.24 -26.82
CA ARG A 301 0.07 25.53 -25.96
C ARG A 301 -1.05 26.21 -26.74
N ASN A 302 -0.72 27.26 -27.48
CA ASN A 302 -1.69 28.07 -28.23
C ASN A 302 -2.31 27.33 -29.44
N ASN A 303 -1.59 26.39 -30.03
CA ASN A 303 -2.07 25.61 -31.18
C ASN A 303 -2.79 24.31 -30.78
N SER A 304 -2.90 24.02 -29.48
CA SER A 304 -3.54 22.80 -28.97
C SER A 304 -5.00 23.04 -28.58
N THR A 305 -5.93 22.30 -29.20
CA THR A 305 -7.23 22.05 -28.57
C THR A 305 -7.07 20.87 -27.62
N LEU A 306 -6.89 21.15 -26.34
CA LEU A 306 -6.67 20.13 -25.29
C LEU A 306 -7.70 18.99 -25.32
N ALA A 307 -8.95 19.29 -25.67
CA ALA A 307 -10.02 18.28 -25.76
C ALA A 307 -9.80 17.22 -26.86
N LYS A 308 -8.90 17.44 -27.82
CA LYS A 308 -8.71 16.57 -29.00
C LYS A 308 -7.26 16.17 -29.25
N THR A 309 -6.30 16.77 -28.54
CA THR A 309 -4.88 16.48 -28.78
C THR A 309 -4.47 15.17 -28.11
N THR A 310 -3.66 14.40 -28.84
CA THR A 310 -2.90 13.23 -28.39
C THR A 310 -1.40 13.45 -28.62
N ASP A 311 -0.95 14.70 -28.74
CA ASP A 311 0.47 15.05 -28.71
C ASP A 311 0.92 15.20 -27.25
N GLY A 312 1.81 14.31 -26.80
CA GLY A 312 2.29 14.25 -25.43
C GLY A 312 3.05 15.51 -24.99
N ALA A 313 3.77 16.14 -25.91
CA ALA A 313 4.49 17.38 -25.62
C ALA A 313 3.52 18.56 -25.50
N ALA A 314 2.50 18.62 -26.36
CA ALA A 314 1.45 19.64 -26.25
C ALA A 314 0.64 19.48 -24.94
N LEU A 315 0.31 18.23 -24.56
CA LEU A 315 -0.34 17.94 -23.29
C LEU A 315 0.53 18.38 -22.10
N TYR A 316 1.81 18.00 -22.09
CA TYR A 316 2.74 18.37 -21.03
C TYR A 316 2.87 19.88 -20.86
N GLU A 317 3.09 20.62 -21.95
CA GLU A 317 3.21 22.08 -21.92
C GLU A 317 1.93 22.79 -21.49
N ALA A 318 0.78 22.17 -21.72
CA ALA A 318 -0.51 22.74 -21.37
C ALA A 318 -0.90 22.51 -19.91
N VAL A 319 -0.60 21.34 -19.32
CA VAL A 319 -1.12 20.97 -18.00
C VAL A 319 -0.05 20.62 -16.93
N CYS A 320 1.20 20.37 -17.33
CA CYS A 320 2.26 19.93 -16.40
C CYS A 320 3.38 20.98 -16.23
N ALA A 321 3.77 21.65 -17.33
CA ALA A 321 4.98 22.46 -17.38
C ALA A 321 4.92 23.74 -16.53
N SER A 322 3.74 24.22 -16.13
CA SER A 322 3.62 25.37 -15.21
C SER A 322 4.23 25.10 -13.83
N CYS A 323 4.24 23.83 -13.40
CA CYS A 323 4.79 23.42 -12.12
C CYS A 323 6.12 22.68 -12.29
N HIS A 324 6.19 21.74 -13.23
CA HIS A 324 7.39 20.92 -13.46
C HIS A 324 8.43 21.57 -14.38
N GLN A 325 8.12 22.75 -14.94
CA GLN A 325 8.89 23.45 -15.97
C GLN A 325 8.99 22.69 -17.29
N SER A 326 9.15 23.39 -18.42
CA SER A 326 9.30 22.75 -19.75
C SER A 326 10.54 21.83 -19.86
N ASN A 327 11.51 21.99 -18.96
CA ASN A 327 12.70 21.14 -18.87
C ASN A 327 12.55 19.97 -17.87
N GLY A 328 11.40 19.85 -17.19
CA GLY A 328 11.12 18.80 -16.22
C GLY A 328 11.88 18.90 -14.90
N LYS A 329 12.58 20.00 -14.60
CA LYS A 329 13.41 20.13 -13.39
C LYS A 329 12.63 20.54 -12.14
N GLY A 330 11.35 20.87 -12.25
CA GLY A 330 10.57 21.35 -11.12
C GLY A 330 11.05 22.72 -10.62
N SER A 331 10.59 23.14 -9.44
CA SER A 331 10.99 24.42 -8.87
C SER A 331 12.37 24.35 -8.19
N PRO A 332 13.17 25.43 -8.19
CA PRO A 332 14.51 25.41 -7.60
C PRO A 332 14.55 25.11 -6.09
N ASP A 333 13.47 25.41 -5.36
CA ASP A 333 13.29 25.09 -3.94
C ASP A 333 12.83 23.64 -3.70
N GLY A 334 12.53 22.89 -4.77
CA GLY A 334 12.07 21.52 -4.72
C GLY A 334 10.59 21.35 -4.37
N TYR A 335 9.81 22.43 -4.17
CA TYR A 335 8.38 22.32 -3.87
C TYR A 335 7.64 21.52 -4.95
N TYR A 336 7.83 21.90 -6.23
CA TYR A 336 7.48 21.06 -7.36
C TYR A 336 8.67 20.16 -7.70
N PRO A 337 8.50 18.83 -7.65
CA PRO A 337 9.62 17.93 -7.83
C PRO A 337 10.15 17.94 -9.27
N SER A 338 11.46 17.71 -9.38
CA SER A 338 12.06 17.30 -10.64
C SER A 338 11.44 15.99 -11.10
N LEU A 339 11.11 15.92 -12.39
CA LEU A 339 10.78 14.69 -13.11
C LEU A 339 12.03 14.00 -13.64
N VAL A 340 13.15 14.73 -13.71
CA VAL A 340 14.47 14.19 -14.07
C VAL A 340 15.17 13.66 -12.84
N GLY A 341 15.75 12.46 -12.95
CA GLY A 341 16.40 11.79 -11.83
C GLY A 341 15.45 11.41 -10.70
N ASN A 342 14.15 11.28 -11.00
CA ASN A 342 13.13 10.92 -10.04
C ASN A 342 12.86 9.41 -10.10
N THR A 343 12.76 8.75 -8.95
CA THR A 343 12.50 7.31 -8.93
C THR A 343 11.18 6.92 -9.58
N THR A 344 10.14 7.74 -9.47
CA THR A 344 8.82 7.49 -10.11
C THR A 344 8.90 7.50 -11.64
N THR A 345 9.74 8.33 -12.24
CA THR A 345 9.93 8.39 -13.70
C THR A 345 11.02 7.44 -14.19
N GLY A 346 11.86 6.93 -13.29
CA GLY A 346 12.96 6.02 -13.61
C GLY A 346 12.62 4.54 -13.53
N GLN A 347 11.53 4.16 -12.85
CA GLN A 347 11.09 2.77 -12.78
C GLN A 347 10.60 2.26 -14.13
N ARG A 348 10.82 0.97 -14.40
CA ARG A 348 10.28 0.30 -15.59
C ARG A 348 8.77 0.09 -15.52
N ASN A 349 8.23 -0.12 -14.31
CA ASN A 349 6.79 -0.21 -14.09
C ASN A 349 6.20 1.22 -13.97
N PRO A 350 5.32 1.64 -14.89
CA PRO A 350 4.84 3.02 -14.93
C PRO A 350 3.67 3.31 -13.97
N ASN A 351 3.24 2.35 -13.15
CA ASN A 351 2.02 2.47 -12.35
C ASN A 351 2.04 3.69 -11.42
N ASP A 352 3.15 3.98 -10.74
CA ASP A 352 3.25 5.12 -9.83
C ASP A 352 3.14 6.46 -10.57
N LEU A 353 3.73 6.57 -11.77
CA LEU A 353 3.59 7.76 -12.60
C LEU A 353 2.14 7.93 -13.06
N ILE A 354 1.51 6.85 -13.55
CA ILE A 354 0.11 6.85 -13.98
C ILE A 354 -0.81 7.22 -12.82
N ALA A 355 -0.61 6.63 -11.64
CA ALA A 355 -1.42 6.88 -10.45
C ALA A 355 -1.25 8.32 -9.95
N SER A 356 -0.02 8.85 -9.96
CA SER A 356 0.25 10.24 -9.61
C SER A 356 -0.47 11.22 -10.54
N ILE A 357 -0.56 10.93 -11.85
CA ILE A 357 -1.32 11.75 -12.80
C ILE A 357 -2.84 11.58 -12.59
N LEU A 358 -3.32 10.36 -12.41
CA LEU A 358 -4.75 10.07 -12.26
C LEU A 358 -5.34 10.68 -10.98
N TYR A 359 -4.66 10.50 -9.86
CA TYR A 359 -5.18 10.81 -8.53
C TYR A 359 -4.55 12.05 -7.91
N GLY A 360 -3.48 12.58 -8.51
CA GLY A 360 -2.72 13.67 -7.93
C GLY A 360 -1.92 13.23 -6.71
N VAL A 361 -1.42 14.21 -5.98
CA VAL A 361 -0.74 14.04 -4.70
C VAL A 361 -1.31 15.11 -3.78
N ASP A 362 -1.82 14.72 -2.63
CA ASP A 362 -2.30 15.65 -1.62
C ASP A 362 -1.85 15.14 -0.25
N ARG A 363 -0.95 15.87 0.40
CA ARG A 363 -0.46 15.50 1.72
C ARG A 363 -0.04 16.69 2.55
N THR A 364 -0.03 16.51 3.87
CA THR A 364 0.50 17.48 4.83
C THR A 364 1.76 16.95 5.51
N THR A 365 2.87 17.65 5.35
CA THR A 365 4.14 17.31 6.03
C THR A 365 4.72 18.55 6.67
N ASP A 366 5.09 18.47 7.95
CA ASP A 366 5.62 19.60 8.72
C ASP A 366 4.77 20.89 8.59
N HIS A 367 3.44 20.74 8.73
CA HIS A 367 2.46 21.82 8.58
C HIS A 367 2.38 22.50 7.19
N HIS A 368 3.03 21.94 6.17
CA HIS A 368 2.94 22.42 4.80
C HIS A 368 2.13 21.45 3.94
N GLU A 369 1.21 22.01 3.15
CA GLU A 369 0.45 21.26 2.16
C GLU A 369 1.25 21.10 0.87
N ILE A 370 1.38 19.85 0.43
CA ILE A 370 1.97 19.46 -0.85
C ILE A 370 0.84 18.99 -1.76
N LEU A 371 0.63 19.72 -2.85
CA LEU A 371 -0.47 19.46 -3.77
C LEU A 371 0.01 19.35 -5.23
N MET A 372 -0.33 18.23 -5.85
CA MET A 372 -0.38 18.03 -7.30
C MET A 372 -1.82 17.67 -7.65
N PRO A 373 -2.50 18.42 -8.55
CA PRO A 373 -3.88 18.14 -8.88
C PRO A 373 -4.03 16.79 -9.59
N ALA A 374 -5.18 16.15 -9.38
CA ALA A 374 -5.58 14.97 -10.13
C ALA A 374 -6.01 15.34 -11.57
N PHE A 375 -5.68 14.50 -12.55
CA PHE A 375 -6.11 14.66 -13.96
C PHE A 375 -7.05 13.55 -14.42
N GLY A 376 -7.45 12.64 -13.52
CA GLY A 376 -8.42 11.59 -13.81
C GLY A 376 -9.89 12.07 -13.87
N PRO A 377 -10.83 11.13 -14.00
CA PRO A 377 -12.26 11.43 -13.95
C PRO A 377 -12.62 12.11 -12.62
N GLY A 378 -13.27 13.28 -12.68
CA GLY A 378 -13.61 14.06 -11.49
C GLY A 378 -12.57 15.11 -11.08
N SER A 379 -11.50 15.29 -11.88
CA SER A 379 -10.57 16.40 -11.72
C SER A 379 -11.30 17.75 -11.61
N LEU A 380 -10.88 18.57 -10.64
CA LEU A 380 -11.33 19.96 -10.48
C LEU A 380 -10.62 20.93 -11.43
N VAL A 381 -9.60 20.44 -12.16
CA VAL A 381 -8.85 21.20 -13.17
C VAL A 381 -9.23 20.71 -14.57
N GLN A 382 -8.26 20.26 -15.37
CA GLN A 382 -8.48 19.68 -16.69
C GLN A 382 -8.52 18.14 -16.60
N PRO A 383 -9.69 17.48 -16.67
CA PRO A 383 -9.72 16.03 -16.79
C PRO A 383 -9.12 15.60 -18.14
N LEU A 384 -8.33 14.52 -18.11
CA LEU A 384 -7.72 13.87 -19.27
C LEU A 384 -8.34 12.49 -19.48
N THR A 385 -8.41 12.06 -20.74
CA THR A 385 -8.82 10.68 -21.08
C THR A 385 -7.69 9.69 -20.79
N ASP A 386 -8.00 8.38 -20.77
CA ASP A 386 -6.98 7.33 -20.65
C ASP A 386 -5.89 7.43 -21.71
N GLU A 387 -6.29 7.77 -22.94
CA GLU A 387 -5.37 7.94 -24.06
C GLU A 387 -4.45 9.14 -23.84
N GLN A 388 -5.00 10.28 -23.38
CA GLN A 388 -4.20 11.46 -23.09
C GLN A 388 -3.23 11.26 -21.93
N ILE A 389 -3.67 10.58 -20.86
CA ILE A 389 -2.80 10.23 -19.74
C ILE A 389 -1.68 9.30 -20.20
N ALA A 390 -1.99 8.30 -21.03
CA ALA A 390 -0.98 7.41 -21.57
C ALA A 390 0.05 8.17 -22.41
N THR A 391 -0.41 9.04 -23.31
CA THR A 391 0.48 9.84 -24.17
C THR A 391 1.37 10.79 -23.36
N VAL A 392 0.84 11.52 -22.38
CA VAL A 392 1.65 12.45 -21.59
C VAL A 392 2.62 11.71 -20.66
N ALA A 393 2.23 10.57 -20.10
CA ALA A 393 3.12 9.74 -19.30
C ALA A 393 4.27 9.16 -20.13
N ASP A 394 4.00 8.66 -21.34
CA ASP A 394 5.02 8.18 -22.27
C ASP A 394 5.99 9.30 -22.70
N TYR A 395 5.47 10.51 -22.91
CA TYR A 395 6.29 11.71 -23.13
C TYR A 395 7.21 11.99 -21.93
N VAL A 396 6.68 11.96 -20.70
CA VAL A 396 7.46 12.18 -19.48
C VAL A 396 8.56 11.13 -19.32
N LEU A 397 8.26 9.84 -19.52
CA LEU A 397 9.25 8.76 -19.40
C LEU A 397 10.35 8.88 -20.46
N SER A 398 9.97 9.13 -21.71
CA SER A 398 10.93 9.25 -22.82
C SER A 398 11.83 10.49 -22.73
N HIS A 399 11.36 11.59 -22.15
CA HIS A 399 12.09 12.86 -22.09
C HIS A 399 12.72 13.16 -20.74
N PHE A 400 12.20 12.64 -19.63
CA PHE A 400 12.69 12.97 -18.29
C PHE A 400 13.11 11.74 -17.48
N GLY A 401 12.71 10.53 -17.87
CA GLY A 401 12.92 9.32 -17.08
C GLY A 401 13.45 8.13 -17.88
N ASN A 402 12.87 6.96 -17.61
CA ASN A 402 13.24 5.70 -18.24
C ASN A 402 12.50 5.49 -19.57
N ALA A 403 13.18 5.79 -20.68
CA ALA A 403 12.65 5.63 -22.03
C ALA A 403 12.37 4.18 -22.46
N GLN A 404 12.72 3.17 -21.65
CA GLN A 404 12.33 1.77 -21.90
C GLN A 404 10.97 1.41 -21.32
N ALA A 405 10.44 2.23 -20.40
CA ALA A 405 9.08 2.10 -19.91
C ALA A 405 8.11 2.71 -20.93
N THR A 406 6.99 2.03 -21.18
CA THR A 406 5.95 2.51 -22.10
C THR A 406 4.59 2.49 -21.41
N VAL A 407 3.74 3.44 -21.78
CA VAL A 407 2.39 3.55 -21.21
C VAL A 407 1.33 3.42 -22.29
N SER A 408 0.37 2.53 -22.07
CA SER A 408 -0.80 2.36 -22.93
C SER A 408 -2.08 2.85 -22.24
N ALA A 409 -3.10 3.20 -23.02
CA ALA A 409 -4.41 3.57 -22.48
C ALA A 409 -5.02 2.43 -21.63
N ASP A 410 -4.76 1.17 -21.99
CA ASP A 410 -5.18 0.00 -21.20
C ASP A 410 -4.47 -0.07 -19.85
N ALA A 411 -3.19 0.29 -19.77
CA ALA A 411 -2.47 0.38 -18.50
C ALA A 411 -3.09 1.47 -17.59
N VAL A 412 -3.43 2.63 -18.15
CA VAL A 412 -4.12 3.70 -17.40
C VAL A 412 -5.47 3.23 -16.90
N LYS A 413 -6.26 2.56 -17.75
CA LYS A 413 -7.54 1.98 -17.37
C LYS A 413 -7.38 0.95 -16.25
N GLN A 414 -6.36 0.08 -16.33
CA GLN A 414 -6.08 -0.90 -15.27
C GLN A 414 -5.75 -0.22 -13.95
N VAL A 415 -4.85 0.77 -13.94
CA VAL A 415 -4.51 1.55 -12.73
C VAL A 415 -5.77 2.20 -12.16
N ARG A 416 -6.61 2.81 -13.00
CA ARG A 416 -7.89 3.40 -12.57
C ARG A 416 -8.83 2.40 -11.92
N MET A 417 -8.83 1.14 -12.37
CA MET A 417 -9.66 0.06 -11.82
C MET A 417 -9.03 -0.61 -10.58
N GLY A 418 -8.00 -0.02 -9.98
CA GLY A 418 -7.33 -0.60 -8.82
C GLY A 418 -6.23 -1.60 -9.17
N GLY A 419 -5.62 -1.49 -10.35
CA GLY A 419 -4.48 -2.30 -10.78
C GLY A 419 -4.82 -3.64 -11.40
N LYS A 420 -3.80 -4.50 -11.55
CA LYS A 420 -3.96 -5.85 -12.13
C LYS A 420 -4.80 -6.72 -11.21
N GLN A 421 -5.91 -7.22 -11.75
CA GLN A 421 -6.79 -8.12 -11.02
C GLN A 421 -6.11 -9.46 -10.77
N VAL A 422 -6.08 -9.91 -9.51
CA VAL A 422 -5.51 -11.20 -9.14
C VAL A 422 -6.37 -12.36 -9.68
N PRO A 423 -5.77 -13.46 -10.19
CA PRO A 423 -6.52 -14.59 -10.73
C PRO A 423 -7.57 -15.17 -9.79
N LEU A 424 -7.30 -15.16 -8.47
CA LEU A 424 -8.25 -15.62 -7.47
C LEU A 424 -9.50 -14.72 -7.36
N ALA A 425 -9.37 -13.42 -7.59
CA ALA A 425 -10.52 -12.50 -7.65
C ALA A 425 -11.34 -12.73 -8.93
N GLN A 426 -10.69 -13.15 -10.03
CA GLN A 426 -11.40 -13.55 -11.25
C GLN A 426 -12.26 -14.80 -11.04
N LEU A 427 -11.85 -15.73 -10.16
CA LEU A 427 -12.65 -16.90 -9.80
C LEU A 427 -13.93 -16.53 -9.03
N ALA A 428 -13.98 -15.38 -8.37
CA ALA A 428 -15.19 -14.88 -7.72
C ALA A 428 -16.12 -14.08 -8.65
N ASN A 429 -15.74 -13.92 -9.93
CA ASN A 429 -16.64 -13.36 -10.93
C ASN A 429 -17.89 -14.27 -11.05
N PRO A 430 -19.11 -13.73 -10.92
CA PRO A 430 -20.34 -14.51 -11.01
C PRO A 430 -20.43 -15.38 -12.27
N GLY A 431 -19.91 -14.89 -13.40
CA GLY A 431 -19.87 -15.65 -14.65
C GLY A 431 -18.95 -16.87 -14.59
N VAL A 432 -17.80 -16.75 -13.91
CA VAL A 432 -16.85 -17.86 -13.72
C VAL A 432 -17.40 -18.87 -12.73
N MET A 433 -18.04 -18.42 -11.64
CA MET A 433 -18.71 -19.30 -10.67
C MET A 433 -19.89 -20.06 -11.27
N LEU A 434 -20.67 -19.42 -12.15
CA LEU A 434 -21.74 -20.09 -12.91
C LEU A 434 -21.17 -21.17 -13.84
N LEU A 435 -20.05 -20.90 -14.51
CA LEU A 435 -19.38 -21.89 -15.36
C LEU A 435 -18.79 -23.06 -14.56
N LEU A 436 -18.15 -22.79 -13.42
CA LEU A 436 -17.64 -23.82 -12.52
C LEU A 436 -18.77 -24.63 -11.86
N GLY A 437 -19.87 -23.98 -11.48
CA GLY A 437 -21.07 -24.62 -10.97
C GLY A 437 -21.74 -25.53 -12.00
N ALA A 438 -21.89 -25.05 -13.24
CA ALA A 438 -22.41 -25.85 -14.35
C ALA A 438 -21.48 -27.04 -14.67
N GLY A 439 -20.16 -26.83 -14.66
CA GLY A 439 -19.15 -27.88 -14.82
C GLY A 439 -19.19 -28.92 -13.70
N GLY A 440 -19.38 -28.49 -12.45
CA GLY A 440 -19.55 -29.38 -11.30
C GLY A 440 -20.81 -30.23 -11.37
N VAL A 441 -21.93 -29.65 -11.81
CA VAL A 441 -23.19 -30.38 -12.05
C VAL A 441 -23.03 -31.40 -13.18
N LEU A 442 -22.40 -31.02 -14.30
CA LEU A 442 -22.09 -31.93 -15.40
C LEU A 442 -21.17 -33.08 -14.96
N GLY A 443 -20.13 -32.79 -14.17
CA GLY A 443 -19.24 -33.78 -13.59
C GLY A 443 -19.97 -34.78 -12.69
N ALA A 444 -20.86 -34.28 -11.81
CA ALA A 444 -21.68 -35.13 -10.95
C ALA A 444 -22.63 -36.03 -11.77
N ILE A 445 -23.26 -35.49 -12.82
CA ILE A 445 -24.14 -36.26 -13.73
C ILE A 445 -23.35 -37.37 -14.44
N ILE A 446 -22.14 -37.10 -14.91
CA ILE A 446 -21.28 -38.10 -15.57
C ILE A 446 -20.89 -39.22 -14.60
N VAL A 447 -20.52 -38.86 -13.36
CA VAL A 447 -20.15 -39.85 -12.33
C VAL A 447 -21.35 -40.70 -11.94
N VAL A 448 -22.51 -40.09 -11.67
CA VAL A 448 -23.74 -40.81 -11.33
C VAL A 448 -24.20 -41.70 -12.50
N GLY A 449 -24.15 -41.19 -13.72
CA GLY A 449 -24.48 -41.95 -14.94
C GLY A 449 -23.51 -43.12 -15.17
N GLY A 450 -22.22 -42.93 -14.93
CA GLY A 450 -21.19 -43.97 -15.02
C GLY A 450 -21.37 -45.05 -13.96
N ILE A 451 -21.64 -44.67 -12.71
CA ILE A 451 -21.96 -45.60 -11.62
C ILE A 451 -23.23 -46.38 -11.95
N TRP A 452 -24.29 -45.71 -12.40
CA TRP A 452 -25.54 -46.36 -12.80
C TRP A 452 -25.33 -47.35 -13.95
N TRP A 453 -24.54 -46.99 -14.96
CA TRP A 453 -24.20 -47.86 -16.08
C TRP A 453 -23.36 -49.09 -15.67
N LEU A 454 -22.41 -48.92 -14.77
CA LEU A 454 -21.62 -50.03 -14.21
C LEU A 454 -22.49 -50.98 -13.38
N VAL A 455 -23.41 -50.44 -12.59
CA VAL A 455 -24.36 -51.21 -11.77
C VAL A 455 -25.36 -51.95 -12.66
N SER A 456 -25.89 -51.32 -13.71
CA SER A 456 -26.85 -51.93 -14.62
C SER A 456 -26.20 -53.05 -15.46
N ARG A 457 -24.97 -52.85 -15.95
CA ARG A 457 -24.20 -53.91 -16.61
C ARG A 457 -23.88 -55.10 -15.72
N ARG A 458 -23.56 -54.86 -14.43
CA ARG A 458 -23.36 -55.96 -13.47
C ARG A 458 -24.64 -56.76 -13.24
N LYS A 459 -25.80 -56.11 -13.13
CA LYS A 459 -27.09 -56.80 -12.98
C LYS A 459 -27.45 -57.63 -14.22
N GLN A 460 -27.15 -57.16 -15.42
CA GLN A 460 -27.39 -57.91 -16.65
C GLN A 460 -26.47 -59.13 -16.81
N ARG A 461 -25.23 -59.08 -16.31
CA ARG A 461 -24.29 -60.21 -16.33
C ARG A 461 -24.56 -61.29 -15.28
N VAL A 462 -25.36 -60.99 -14.25
CA VAL A 462 -25.77 -61.96 -13.22
C VAL A 462 -27.11 -62.62 -13.57
N ALA A 463 -27.82 -62.07 -14.56
CA ALA A 463 -29.09 -62.59 -15.08
C ALA A 463 -28.93 -63.48 -16.34
N GLN A 464 -27.68 -63.70 -16.78
CA GLN A 464 -27.27 -64.71 -17.75
C GLN A 464 -26.44 -65.75 -17.01
#